data_AF-Q0CKY2-F1
#
_entry.id   AF-Q0CKY2-F1
#
_cell.length_a   1.000
_cell.length_b   1.000
_cell.length_c   1.000
_cell.angle_alpha   90.00
_cell.angle_beta   90.00
_cell.angle_gamma   90.00
#
_symmetry.space_group_name_H-M   'P 1'
#
loop_
_entity.id
_entity.type
_entity.pdbx_description
1 polymer ?
#
loop_
_entity_poly.entity_id
_entity_poly.type
_entity_poly.pdbx_seq_one_letter_code
_entity_poly.pdbx_strand_id
1 'polypeptide(L)'
;MSLDAPTSPFTTDPTARLLSASCLDFLLIELVPMAERLAKDLSSAEHAPDDDELRETTFFRLETLGYRVGQGLAERFARDRPRFTDNLDVIKFLCKDLWTVLFRKQVDNLKTNHRGVYVLTDNSFRPFARMSMSVRSEAVSMAQAVSYLTYERPE
;
A
#
# COMPACT_ATOMS: atom_id res chain seq x y z
N MET A 1 -23.01 20.16 -22.21
CA MET A 1 -22.53 19.82 -20.86
C MET A 1 -21.01 19.84 -20.93
N SER A 2 -20.38 20.92 -20.46
CA SER A 2 -18.92 21.06 -20.48
C SER A 2 -18.34 20.09 -19.45
N LEU A 3 -17.50 19.16 -19.90
CA LEU A 3 -16.70 18.31 -19.02
C LEU A 3 -15.46 19.10 -18.60
N ASP A 4 -15.65 20.17 -17.84
CA ASP A 4 -14.52 20.75 -17.12
C ASP A 4 -14.18 19.80 -15.98
N ALA A 5 -13.20 18.94 -16.23
CA ALA A 5 -12.54 18.20 -15.18
C ALA A 5 -11.87 19.23 -14.26
N PRO A 6 -12.11 19.20 -12.93
CA PRO A 6 -11.40 20.08 -12.02
C PRO A 6 -9.91 19.84 -12.20
N THR A 7 -9.17 20.90 -12.53
CA THR A 7 -7.71 20.87 -12.66
C THR A 7 -7.14 20.40 -11.32
N SER A 8 -6.82 19.12 -11.26
CA SER A 8 -6.17 18.49 -10.13
C SER A 8 -4.86 19.24 -9.85
N PRO A 9 -4.47 19.53 -8.59
CA PRO A 9 -3.20 20.19 -8.29
C PRO A 9 -1.96 19.43 -8.84
N PHE A 10 -2.14 18.20 -9.31
CA PHE A 10 -1.12 17.33 -9.92
C PHE A 10 -0.88 17.55 -11.43
N THR A 11 -1.61 18.44 -12.12
CA THR A 11 -1.48 18.64 -13.60
C THR A 11 -0.40 19.64 -14.04
N THR A 12 0.49 20.08 -13.16
CA THR A 12 1.60 20.98 -13.57
C THR A 12 2.76 20.27 -14.26
N ASP A 13 2.81 18.94 -14.27
CA ASP A 13 3.86 18.15 -14.92
C ASP A 13 3.47 17.80 -16.38
N PRO A 14 4.08 18.44 -17.40
CA PRO A 14 3.77 18.19 -18.81
C PRO A 14 4.15 16.78 -19.29
N THR A 15 4.88 16.00 -18.47
CA THR A 15 5.20 14.60 -18.74
C THR A 15 4.29 13.60 -18.03
N ALA A 16 3.28 14.09 -17.30
CA ALA A 16 2.35 13.25 -16.55
C ALA A 16 1.54 12.34 -17.48
N ARG A 17 1.78 11.02 -17.37
CA ARG A 17 0.94 10.01 -18.00
C ARG A 17 -0.27 9.73 -17.12
N LEU A 18 -1.46 9.97 -17.66
CA LEU A 18 -2.72 9.70 -16.97
C LEU A 18 -3.22 8.30 -17.32
N LEU A 19 -3.64 7.55 -16.31
CA LEU A 19 -4.25 6.23 -16.43
C LEU A 19 -5.60 6.23 -15.72
N SER A 20 -6.50 5.34 -16.13
CA SER A 20 -7.77 5.15 -15.42
C SER A 20 -7.50 4.66 -13.99
N ALA A 21 -8.20 5.22 -13.01
CA ALA A 21 -8.11 4.77 -11.62
C ALA A 21 -8.46 3.28 -11.47
N SER A 22 -9.33 2.75 -12.34
CA SER A 22 -9.69 1.34 -12.36
C SER A 22 -8.52 0.41 -12.71
N CYS A 23 -7.48 0.90 -13.40
CA CYS A 23 -6.29 0.09 -13.69
C CYS A 23 -5.57 -0.29 -12.39
N LEU A 24 -5.48 0.64 -11.43
CA LEU A 24 -4.90 0.36 -10.12
C LEU A 24 -5.77 -0.62 -9.33
N ASP A 25 -7.10 -0.45 -9.38
CA ASP A 25 -8.03 -1.38 -8.72
C ASP A 25 -7.84 -2.82 -9.22
N PHE A 26 -7.83 -3.03 -10.55
CA PHE A 26 -7.64 -4.35 -11.14
C PHE A 26 -6.25 -4.92 -10.84
N LEU A 27 -5.22 -4.08 -10.86
CA LEU A 27 -3.87 -4.51 -10.49
C LEU A 27 -3.83 -5.02 -9.04
N LEU A 28 -4.43 -4.29 -8.10
CA LEU A 28 -4.44 -4.68 -6.68
C LEU A 28 -5.26 -5.95 -6.42
N ILE A 29 -6.36 -6.16 -7.16
CA ILE A 29 -7.17 -7.38 -7.09
C ILE A 29 -6.33 -8.60 -7.52
N GLU A 30 -5.56 -8.48 -8.60
CA GLU A 30 -4.76 -9.60 -9.13
C GLU A 30 -3.40 -9.76 -8.45
N LEU A 31 -2.95 -8.78 -7.66
CA LEU A 31 -1.61 -8.78 -7.08
C LEU A 31 -1.39 -9.95 -6.11
N VAL A 32 -2.35 -10.19 -5.22
CA VAL A 32 -2.26 -11.26 -4.21
C VAL A 32 -2.36 -12.64 -4.88
N PRO A 33 -3.38 -12.94 -5.71
CA PRO A 33 -3.44 -14.23 -6.42
C PRO A 33 -2.24 -14.49 -7.32
N MET A 34 -1.69 -13.45 -7.96
CA MET A 34 -0.45 -13.57 -8.73
C MET A 34 0.73 -13.95 -7.83
N ALA A 35 0.89 -13.29 -6.68
CA ALA A 35 1.98 -13.59 -5.76
C ALA A 35 1.90 -15.02 -5.19
N GLU A 36 0.69 -15.49 -4.87
CA GLU A 36 0.46 -16.88 -4.43
C GLU A 36 0.79 -17.90 -5.53
N ARG A 37 0.37 -17.65 -6.79
CA ARG A 37 0.73 -18.51 -7.92
C ARG A 37 2.25 -18.59 -8.08
N LEU A 38 2.93 -17.45 -8.04
CA LEU A 38 4.38 -17.41 -8.17
C LEU A 38 5.10 -18.08 -6.99
N ALA A 39 4.57 -17.98 -5.77
CA ALA A 39 5.10 -18.70 -4.62
C ALA A 39 5.01 -20.22 -4.80
N LYS A 40 3.87 -20.71 -5.31
CA LYS A 40 3.66 -22.13 -5.63
C LYS A 40 4.56 -22.61 -6.77
N ASP A 41 4.66 -21.85 -7.86
CA ASP A 41 5.47 -22.24 -9.03
C ASP A 41 6.98 -22.34 -8.71
N LEU A 42 7.46 -21.58 -7.73
CA LEU A 42 8.85 -21.58 -7.30
C LEU A 42 9.15 -22.62 -6.22
N SER A 43 8.12 -23.19 -5.60
CA SER A 43 8.29 -24.31 -4.67
C SER A 43 8.69 -25.58 -5.44
N SER A 44 9.67 -26.32 -4.91
CA SER A 44 10.18 -27.52 -5.59
C SER A 44 9.11 -28.60 -5.70
N ALA A 45 9.02 -29.29 -6.85
CA ALA A 45 8.03 -30.36 -7.06
C ALA A 45 8.13 -31.52 -6.04
N GLU A 46 9.26 -31.66 -5.35
CA GLU A 46 9.51 -32.70 -4.34
C GLU A 46 9.11 -32.28 -2.91
N HIS A 47 8.84 -30.99 -2.68
CA HIS A 47 8.39 -30.45 -1.40
C HIS A 47 7.16 -29.57 -1.63
N ALA A 48 5.98 -30.14 -1.37
CA ALA A 48 4.77 -29.33 -1.31
C ALA A 48 4.91 -28.38 -0.11
N PRO A 49 5.02 -27.06 -0.33
CA PRO A 49 5.17 -26.12 0.77
C PRO A 49 3.89 -26.15 1.60
N ASP A 50 4.05 -26.08 2.92
CA ASP A 50 2.89 -25.95 3.78
C ASP A 50 2.23 -24.57 3.62
N ASP A 51 1.03 -24.42 4.19
CA ASP A 51 0.26 -23.18 4.06
C ASP A 51 0.97 -21.96 4.65
N ASP A 52 1.82 -22.14 5.67
CA ASP A 52 2.52 -21.04 6.35
C ASP A 52 3.73 -20.59 5.54
N GLU A 53 4.52 -21.52 4.99
CA GLU A 53 5.63 -21.21 4.07
C GLU A 53 5.13 -20.49 2.81
N LEU A 54 4.00 -20.92 2.27
CA LEU A 54 3.34 -20.25 1.14
C LEU A 54 2.91 -18.82 1.50
N ARG A 55 2.34 -18.61 2.69
CA ARG A 55 1.95 -17.28 3.16
C ARG A 55 3.14 -16.36 3.34
N GLU A 56 4.21 -16.84 3.97
CA GLU A 56 5.44 -16.07 4.18
C GLU A 56 6.09 -15.67 2.86
N THR A 57 6.21 -16.60 1.92
CA THR A 57 6.76 -16.33 0.59
C THR A 57 5.90 -15.33 -0.19
N THR A 58 4.57 -15.48 -0.13
CA THR A 58 3.63 -14.54 -0.75
C THR A 58 3.77 -13.15 -0.13
N PHE A 59 3.85 -13.07 1.20
CA PHE A 59 4.02 -11.82 1.93
C PHE A 59 5.34 -11.12 1.56
N PHE A 60 6.46 -11.84 1.59
CA PHE A 60 7.77 -11.29 1.24
C PHE A 60 7.78 -10.68 -0.17
N ARG A 61 7.11 -11.34 -1.13
CA ARG A 61 7.00 -10.83 -2.51
C ARG A 61 6.19 -9.54 -2.58
N LEU A 62 5.05 -9.50 -1.90
CA LEU A 62 4.20 -8.31 -1.86
C LEU A 62 4.90 -7.14 -1.15
N GLU A 63 5.59 -7.41 -0.05
CA GLU A 63 6.36 -6.44 0.72
C GLU A 63 7.53 -5.87 -0.11
N THR A 64 8.28 -6.71 -0.80
CA THR A 64 9.35 -6.26 -1.72
C THR A 64 8.81 -5.38 -2.85
N LEU A 65 7.67 -5.74 -3.45
CA LEU A 65 7.03 -4.92 -4.49
C LEU A 65 6.59 -3.56 -3.92
N GLY A 66 5.96 -3.57 -2.74
CA GLY A 66 5.54 -2.37 -2.02
C GLY A 66 6.73 -1.47 -1.69
N TYR A 67 7.84 -2.03 -1.23
CA TYR A 67 9.07 -1.29 -0.93
C TYR A 67 9.61 -0.56 -2.16
N ARG A 68 9.77 -1.27 -3.29
CA ARG A 68 10.33 -0.68 -4.53
C ARG A 68 9.44 0.43 -5.09
N VAL A 69 8.12 0.20 -5.11
CA VAL A 69 7.16 1.22 -5.56
C VAL A 69 7.15 2.41 -4.59
N GLY A 70 7.14 2.15 -3.28
CA GLY A 70 7.16 3.17 -2.24
C GLY A 70 8.40 4.05 -2.30
N GLN A 71 9.58 3.47 -2.51
CA GLN A 71 10.82 4.22 -2.69
C GLN A 71 10.74 5.16 -3.89
N GLY A 72 10.33 4.66 -5.06
CA GLY A 72 10.22 5.48 -6.27
C GLY A 72 9.20 6.61 -6.14
N LEU A 73 8.08 6.36 -5.44
CA LEU A 73 7.09 7.39 -5.13
C LEU A 73 7.66 8.43 -4.15
N ALA A 74 8.34 8.00 -3.09
CA ALA A 74 8.96 8.89 -2.12
C ALA A 74 10.00 9.79 -2.80
N GLU A 75 10.89 9.24 -3.62
CA GLU A 75 11.88 10.00 -4.39
C GLU A 75 11.22 11.01 -5.34
N ARG A 76 10.16 10.60 -6.05
CA ARG A 76 9.45 11.48 -6.99
C ARG A 76 8.75 12.63 -6.27
N PHE A 77 7.99 12.33 -5.23
CA PHE A 77 7.10 13.30 -4.57
C PHE A 77 7.78 14.09 -3.45
N ALA A 78 8.94 13.66 -2.96
CA ALA A 78 9.76 14.42 -2.02
C ALA A 78 10.85 15.28 -2.69
N ARG A 79 11.05 15.17 -4.02
CA ARG A 79 12.13 15.84 -4.76
C ARG A 79 12.27 17.34 -4.46
N ASP A 80 11.17 18.09 -4.55
CA ASP A 80 11.18 19.54 -4.45
C ASP A 80 10.93 20.03 -3.01
N ARG A 81 11.01 19.13 -2.04
CA ARG A 81 10.76 19.44 -0.63
C ARG A 81 12.08 19.68 0.10
N PRO A 82 12.07 20.53 1.14
CA PRO A 82 13.16 20.54 2.11
C PRO A 82 13.41 19.13 2.64
N ARG A 83 14.68 18.80 2.88
CA ARG A 83 15.06 17.50 3.40
C ARG A 83 14.38 17.27 4.74
N PHE A 84 13.81 16.08 4.94
CA PHE A 84 13.22 15.71 6.22
C PHE A 84 14.28 15.74 7.32
N THR A 85 14.02 16.55 8.36
CA THR A 85 14.95 16.72 9.49
C THR A 85 14.53 15.92 10.72
N ASP A 86 13.24 15.58 10.82
CA ASP A 86 12.71 14.80 11.93
C ASP A 86 11.66 13.78 11.45
N ASN A 87 11.32 12.84 12.34
CA ASN A 87 10.32 11.81 12.05
C ASN A 87 8.93 12.41 11.82
N LEU A 88 8.64 13.56 12.44
CA LEU A 88 7.33 14.18 12.38
C LEU A 88 7.04 14.74 10.98
N ASP A 89 8.04 15.29 10.32
CA ASP A 89 7.94 15.76 8.93
C ASP A 89 7.75 14.60 7.95
N VAL A 90 8.42 13.47 8.18
CA VAL A 90 8.20 12.23 7.41
C VAL A 90 6.75 11.75 7.57
N ILE A 91 6.23 11.72 8.81
CA ILE A 91 4.86 11.27 9.07
C ILE A 91 3.83 12.22 8.46
N LYS A 92 4.06 13.55 8.51
CA LYS A 92 3.20 14.52 7.81
C LYS A 92 3.18 14.27 6.31
N PHE A 93 4.34 14.03 5.70
CA PHE A 93 4.45 13.71 4.28
C PHE A 93 3.65 12.46 3.92
N LEU A 94 3.80 11.39 4.71
CA LEU A 94 3.04 10.15 4.49
C LEU A 94 1.54 10.39 4.61
N CYS A 95 1.08 11.01 5.70
CA CYS A 95 -0.34 11.16 6.01
C CYS A 95 -1.08 12.13 5.09
N LYS A 96 -0.40 13.18 4.61
CA LYS A 96 -1.04 14.26 3.86
C LYS A 96 -0.76 14.20 2.38
N ASP A 97 0.50 14.03 1.99
CA ASP A 97 0.89 14.13 0.60
C ASP A 97 0.82 12.79 -0.10
N LEU A 98 1.58 11.80 0.40
CA LEU A 98 1.68 10.50 -0.25
C LEU A 98 0.32 9.79 -0.26
N TRP A 99 -0.41 9.81 0.87
CA TRP A 99 -1.75 9.24 0.94
C TRP A 99 -2.72 9.92 -0.03
N THR A 100 -2.66 11.25 -0.16
CA THR A 100 -3.54 11.99 -1.09
C THR A 100 -3.21 11.68 -2.55
N VAL A 101 -1.93 11.51 -2.89
CA VAL A 101 -1.50 11.11 -4.23
C VAL A 101 -2.06 9.72 -4.59
N LEU A 102 -1.96 8.77 -3.66
CA LEU A 102 -2.34 7.37 -3.89
C LEU A 102 -3.86 7.15 -3.84
N PHE A 103 -4.51 7.68 -2.81
CA PHE A 103 -5.89 7.33 -2.46
C PHE A 103 -6.87 8.50 -2.60
N ARG A 104 -6.39 9.68 -3.02
CA ARG A 104 -7.20 10.90 -3.16
C ARG A 104 -7.86 11.34 -1.85
N LYS A 105 -7.26 10.98 -0.71
CA LYS A 105 -7.65 11.37 0.65
C LYS A 105 -6.43 11.45 1.55
N GLN A 106 -6.53 12.21 2.64
CA GLN A 106 -5.56 12.14 3.74
C GLN A 106 -5.87 10.92 4.62
N VAL A 107 -4.90 10.52 5.44
CA VAL A 107 -5.12 9.53 6.51
C VAL A 107 -6.14 10.07 7.51
N ASP A 108 -7.07 9.24 7.96
CA ASP A 108 -8.20 9.68 8.81
C ASP A 108 -7.77 9.89 10.27
N ASN A 109 -6.88 9.04 10.79
CA ASN A 109 -6.38 9.15 12.16
C ASN A 109 -4.88 8.85 12.23
N LEU A 110 -4.17 9.62 13.04
CA LEU A 110 -2.77 9.41 13.37
C LEU A 110 -2.64 9.40 14.90
N LYS A 111 -2.21 8.26 15.45
CA LYS A 111 -1.84 8.12 16.86
C LYS A 111 -0.34 7.92 16.98
N THR A 112 0.26 8.38 18.07
CA THR A 112 1.67 8.12 18.38
C THR A 112 1.86 7.93 19.88
N ASN A 113 2.87 7.15 20.25
CA ASN A 113 3.31 7.06 21.64
C ASN A 113 4.45 8.06 21.96
N HIS A 114 4.81 8.95 21.03
CA HIS A 114 5.94 9.89 21.12
C HIS A 114 7.32 9.23 21.34
N ARG A 115 7.39 7.90 21.29
CA ARG A 115 8.62 7.09 21.41
C ARG A 115 8.99 6.45 20.07
N GLY A 116 8.57 7.06 18.97
CA GLY A 116 8.87 6.61 17.61
C GLY A 116 7.85 5.65 16.99
N VAL A 117 6.77 5.29 17.69
CA VAL A 117 5.68 4.48 17.12
C VAL A 117 4.55 5.37 16.64
N TYR A 118 4.09 5.14 15.41
CA TYR A 118 2.99 5.85 14.77
C TYR A 118 1.98 4.84 14.23
N VAL A 119 0.70 5.11 14.44
CA VAL A 119 -0.41 4.29 13.95
C VAL A 119 -1.26 5.17 13.05
N LEU A 120 -1.28 4.81 11.77
CA LEU A 120 -2.07 5.46 10.73
C LEU A 120 -3.35 4.64 10.52
N THR A 121 -4.51 5.29 10.50
CA THR A 121 -5.80 4.63 10.30
C THR A 121 -6.52 5.22 9.11
N ASP A 122 -6.94 4.33 8.20
CA ASP A 122 -7.85 4.64 7.10
C ASP A 122 -9.16 3.88 7.33
N ASN A 123 -10.23 4.61 7.63
CA ASN A 123 -11.56 4.07 7.95
C ASN A 123 -12.31 3.58 6.71
N SER A 124 -11.83 3.91 5.50
CA SER A 124 -12.53 3.65 4.25
C SER A 124 -11.51 3.38 3.15
N PHE A 125 -10.68 2.36 3.37
CA PHE A 125 -9.61 1.99 2.46
C PHE A 125 -10.20 1.44 1.16
N ARG A 126 -10.40 2.34 0.18
CA ARG A 126 -11.08 2.06 -1.09
C ARG A 126 -10.56 0.86 -1.86
N PRO A 127 -9.25 0.54 -1.88
CA PRO A 127 -8.78 -0.67 -2.56
C PRO A 127 -9.49 -1.95 -2.08
N PHE A 128 -9.91 -2.00 -0.81
CA PHE A 128 -10.61 -3.15 -0.26
C PHE A 128 -12.10 -3.19 -0.64
N ALA A 129 -12.69 -2.05 -0.97
CA ALA A 129 -14.11 -1.98 -1.36
C ALA A 129 -14.40 -2.67 -2.71
N ARG A 130 -13.37 -2.85 -3.54
CA ARG A 130 -13.47 -3.46 -4.88
C ARG A 130 -12.82 -4.83 -4.97
N MET A 131 -12.14 -5.30 -3.91
CA MET A 131 -11.66 -6.67 -3.84
C MET A 131 -12.84 -7.63 -3.72
N SER A 132 -13.13 -8.35 -4.80
CA SER A 132 -14.03 -9.51 -4.77
C SER A 132 -13.28 -10.67 -4.12
N MET A 133 -13.41 -10.81 -2.81
CA MET A 133 -12.96 -12.02 -2.13
C MET A 133 -14.10 -13.05 -2.17
N SER A 134 -13.76 -14.34 -2.34
CA SER A 134 -14.72 -15.45 -2.24
C SER A 134 -15.45 -15.45 -0.90
N VAL A 135 -14.80 -14.95 0.15
CA VAL A 135 -15.37 -14.74 1.49
C VAL A 135 -14.88 -13.41 2.07
N ARG A 136 -15.80 -12.45 2.28
CA ARG A 136 -15.49 -11.13 2.87
C ARG A 136 -14.81 -11.20 4.25
N SER A 137 -15.06 -12.28 5.00
CA SER A 137 -14.45 -12.53 6.32
C SER A 137 -12.95 -12.83 6.23
N GLU A 138 -12.51 -13.55 5.19
CA GLU A 138 -11.10 -13.90 4.99
C GLU A 138 -10.28 -12.67 4.56
N ALA A 139 -10.89 -11.76 3.81
CA ALA A 139 -10.29 -10.48 3.42
C ALA A 139 -9.93 -9.61 4.63
N VAL A 140 -10.86 -9.53 5.58
CA VAL A 140 -10.69 -8.75 6.81
C VAL A 140 -9.72 -9.45 7.74
N SER A 141 -9.76 -10.79 7.87
CA SER A 141 -8.80 -11.52 8.70
C SER A 141 -7.38 -11.49 8.14
N MET A 142 -7.20 -11.54 6.80
CA MET A 142 -5.89 -11.38 6.17
C MET A 142 -5.38 -9.94 6.30
N ALA A 143 -6.24 -8.93 6.08
CA ALA A 143 -5.87 -7.53 6.30
C ALA A 143 -5.58 -7.22 7.79
N GLN A 144 -6.28 -7.88 8.72
CA GLN A 144 -6.03 -7.78 10.16
C GLN A 144 -4.76 -8.53 10.58
N ALA A 145 -4.49 -9.72 10.03
CA ALA A 145 -3.26 -10.47 10.30
C ALA A 145 -2.02 -9.64 9.92
N VAL A 146 -2.08 -8.89 8.82
CA VAL A 146 -1.03 -7.94 8.41
C VAL A 146 -0.88 -6.77 9.40
N SER A 147 -1.93 -6.37 10.12
CA SER A 147 -1.87 -5.31 11.14
C SER A 147 -1.35 -5.79 12.50
N TYR A 148 -1.50 -7.08 12.83
CA TYR A 148 -1.03 -7.63 14.11
C TYR A 148 0.41 -8.15 14.07
N LEU A 149 0.95 -8.53 12.90
CA LEU A 149 2.33 -9.04 12.79
C LEU A 149 3.43 -7.96 12.84
N THR A 150 3.10 -6.67 12.78
CA THR A 150 4.09 -5.58 12.96
C THR A 150 4.29 -5.15 14.42
N TYR A 151 3.68 -5.84 15.38
CA TYR A 151 3.96 -5.63 16.81
C TYR A 151 4.31 -6.94 17.48
N GLU A 152 5.56 -7.37 17.30
CA GLU A 152 6.27 -8.11 18.35
C GLU A 152 7.78 -8.06 18.06
N ARG A 153 8.45 -7.12 18.72
CA ARG A 153 9.80 -7.39 19.21
C ARG A 153 9.70 -7.38 20.74
N PRO A 154 9.57 -8.54 21.40
CA PRO A 154 9.96 -8.62 22.80
C PRO A 154 11.48 -8.46 22.88
N GLU A 155 11.90 -7.67 23.87
CA GLU A 155 13.24 -7.16 24.21
C GLU A 155 14.48 -7.76 23.52
#